data_AF-A0A8C5WXB6-F1
#
_entry.id   AF-A0A8C5WXB6-F1
#
_cell.length_a   1.000
_cell.length_b   1.000
_cell.length_c   1.000
_cell.angle_alpha   90.00
_cell.angle_beta   90.00
_cell.angle_gamma   90.00
#
_symmetry.space_group_name_H-M   'P 1'
#
loop_
_entity.id
_entity.type
_entity.pdbx_description
1 polymer ?
#
loop_
_entity_poly.entity_id
_entity_poly.type
_entity_poly.pdbx_seq_one_letter_code
_entity_poly.pdbx_strand_id
1 'polypeptide(L)'
;MRLPCDVVVVSRLLPSAGMRAPGRAARALLALGNPTGGGGGGVCLLVSTARHRPGAKYQLRENIDQLFTKFVDEGKATLRLKEPAVDICLSKV
;
A
#
# COMPACT_ATOMS: atom_id res chain seq x y z
N MET A 1 -12.36 -8.88 2.48
CA MET A 1 -12.56 -7.96 1.33
C MET A 1 -11.32 -8.00 0.45
N ARG A 2 -11.48 -8.17 -0.88
CA ARG A 2 -10.38 -8.14 -1.85
C ARG A 2 -10.70 -7.12 -2.95
N LEU A 3 -9.79 -6.21 -3.25
CA LEU A 3 -9.98 -5.14 -4.23
C LEU A 3 -8.91 -5.26 -5.34
N PRO A 4 -9.30 -5.59 -6.58
CA PRO A 4 -8.41 -5.47 -7.72
C PRO A 4 -8.18 -3.99 -8.04
N CYS A 5 -6.93 -3.57 -8.13
CA CYS A 5 -6.56 -2.19 -8.47
C CYS A 5 -5.18 -2.15 -9.12
N ASP A 6 -4.82 -1.01 -9.68
CA ASP A 6 -3.43 -0.70 -9.96
C ASP A 6 -2.80 -0.06 -8.72
N VAL A 7 -1.57 -0.44 -8.41
CA VAL A 7 -0.82 0.05 -7.24
C VAL A 7 0.56 0.57 -7.67
N VAL A 8 0.94 1.70 -7.09
CA VAL A 8 2.31 2.22 -7.11
C VAL A 8 2.76 2.38 -5.67
N VAL A 9 3.87 1.75 -5.31
CA VAL A 9 4.48 1.91 -3.98
C VAL A 9 5.69 2.84 -4.13
N VAL A 10 5.63 4.00 -3.49
CA VAL A 10 6.67 5.04 -3.54
C VAL A 10 7.39 5.06 -2.21
N SER A 11 8.69 4.77 -2.18
CA SER A 11 9.47 4.98 -0.96
C SER A 11 9.94 6.43 -0.88
N ARG A 12 9.65 7.08 0.25
CA ARG A 12 10.06 8.46 0.54
C ARG A 12 11.56 8.59 0.81
N LEU A 13 12.27 7.46 0.96
CA LEU A 13 13.72 7.42 1.09
C LEU A 13 14.46 7.31 -0.25
N LEU A 14 13.75 7.07 -1.36
CA LEU A 14 14.38 7.00 -2.70
C LEU A 14 15.01 8.34 -3.14
N PRO A 15 14.37 9.50 -2.95
CA PRO A 15 14.96 10.78 -3.32
C PRO A 15 16.28 11.06 -2.60
N SER A 16 16.38 10.71 -1.31
CA SER A 16 17.61 10.86 -0.53
C SER A 16 18.70 9.87 -0.92
N ALA A 17 18.35 8.75 -1.56
CA ALA A 17 19.30 7.78 -2.13
C ALA A 17 19.72 8.12 -3.58
N GLY A 18 19.32 9.27 -4.13
CA GLY A 18 19.62 9.66 -5.52
C GLY A 18 18.87 8.85 -6.58
N MET A 19 17.90 8.01 -6.17
CA MET A 19 17.10 7.18 -7.07
C MET A 19 15.84 7.94 -7.51
N ARG A 20 15.57 7.97 -8.82
CA ARG A 20 14.40 8.67 -9.38
C ARG A 20 13.26 7.73 -9.75
N ALA A 21 12.06 8.27 -9.53
CA ALA A 21 10.72 7.81 -9.88
C ALA A 21 10.26 6.48 -9.25
N PRO A 22 9.00 6.42 -8.78
CA PRO A 22 8.40 5.13 -8.48
C PRO A 22 8.26 4.32 -9.77
N GLY A 23 8.37 2.99 -9.64
CA GLY A 23 8.16 2.09 -10.77
C GLY A 23 6.76 2.22 -11.38
N ARG A 24 6.58 1.66 -12.57
CA ARG A 24 5.27 1.59 -13.25
C ARG A 24 4.22 0.95 -12.34
N ALA A 25 3.00 1.48 -12.39
CA ALA A 25 1.85 0.88 -11.71
C ALA A 25 1.74 -0.62 -12.05
N ALA A 26 1.60 -1.42 -11.01
CA ALA A 26 1.43 -2.85 -11.12
C ALA A 26 -0.01 -3.22 -10.79
N ARG A 27 -0.61 -4.10 -11.59
CA ARG A 27 -1.92 -4.66 -11.26
C ARG A 27 -1.79 -5.54 -10.02
N ALA A 28 -2.61 -5.26 -9.02
CA ALA A 28 -2.57 -5.89 -7.72
C ALA A 28 -3.96 -6.29 -7.24
N LEU A 29 -3.96 -7.22 -6.29
CA LEU A 29 -5.10 -7.54 -5.46
C LEU A 29 -4.77 -7.08 -4.03
N LEU A 30 -5.51 -6.07 -3.57
CA LEU A 30 -5.44 -5.60 -2.19
C LEU A 30 -6.35 -6.44 -1.31
N ALA A 31 -5.89 -6.80 -0.13
CA ALA A 31 -6.73 -7.42 0.89
C ALA A 31 -6.43 -6.79 2.26
N LEU A 32 -7.49 -6.58 3.03
CA LEU A 32 -7.39 -6.25 4.45
C LEU A 32 -7.60 -7.54 5.24
N GLY A 33 -6.70 -7.81 6.19
CA GLY A 33 -6.76 -8.99 7.03
C GLY A 33 -6.19 -8.72 8.41
N ASN A 34 -6.52 -9.59 9.36
CA ASN A 34 -5.88 -9.64 10.66
C ASN A 34 -4.73 -10.64 10.58
N PRO A 35 -3.53 -10.36 11.11
CA PRO A 35 -2.47 -11.34 11.23
C PRO A 35 -2.94 -12.39 12.24
N THR A 36 -3.40 -13.52 11.73
CA THR A 36 -3.78 -14.67 12.55
C THR A 36 -2.51 -15.24 13.18
N GLY A 37 -2.29 -15.01 14.48
CA GLY A 37 -1.25 -15.75 15.20
C GLY A 37 -0.54 -15.08 16.37
N GLY A 38 -0.87 -13.85 16.78
CA GLY A 38 -0.21 -13.29 17.97
C GLY A 38 -0.87 -12.03 18.49
N GLY A 39 -1.72 -12.19 19.53
CA GLY A 39 -2.00 -11.27 20.64
C GLY A 39 -2.39 -9.80 20.42
N GLY A 40 -2.06 -9.16 19.30
CA GLY A 40 -2.30 -7.75 19.02
C GLY A 40 -3.22 -7.60 17.81
N GLY A 41 -4.50 -7.34 18.06
CA GLY A 41 -5.51 -7.14 17.02
C GLY A 41 -5.20 -5.92 16.13
N GLY A 42 -4.39 -6.11 15.10
CA GLY A 42 -3.93 -5.06 14.21
C GLY A 42 -4.27 -5.38 12.77
N VAL A 43 -4.92 -4.46 12.07
CA VAL A 43 -5.25 -4.63 10.65
C VAL A 43 -3.98 -4.54 9.80
N CYS A 44 -3.80 -5.48 8.87
CA CYS A 44 -2.76 -5.42 7.85
C CYS A 44 -3.37 -5.21 6.45
N LEU A 45 -2.66 -4.47 5.61
CA LEU A 45 -2.88 -4.40 4.18
C LEU A 45 -1.94 -5.37 3.46
N LEU A 46 -2.50 -6.30 2.71
CA LEU A 46 -1.77 -7.19 1.81
C LEU A 46 -1.90 -6.67 0.38
N VAL A 47 -0.77 -6.41 -0.26
CA VAL A 47 -0.65 -6.01 -1.67
C VAL A 47 -0.06 -7.16 -2.46
N SER A 48 -0.88 -7.89 -3.21
CA SER A 48 -0.43 -9.04 -4.02
C SER A 48 -0.36 -8.66 -5.50
N THR A 49 0.80 -8.80 -6.13
CA THR A 49 0.96 -8.56 -7.58
C THR A 49 1.25 -9.88 -8.29
N ALA A 50 1.03 -9.93 -9.61
CA ALA A 50 1.38 -11.11 -10.41
C ALA A 50 2.88 -11.44 -10.34
N ARG A 51 3.74 -10.43 -10.15
CA ARG A 51 5.19 -10.57 -10.01
C ARG A 51 5.63 -11.02 -8.62
N HIS A 52 4.84 -10.70 -7.59
CA HIS A 52 5.16 -11.01 -6.21
C HIS A 52 3.97 -11.72 -5.53
N ARG A 53 3.90 -13.03 -5.74
CA ARG A 53 2.82 -13.91 -5.27
C ARG A 53 2.65 -13.98 -3.75
N PRO A 54 3.72 -13.91 -2.91
CA PRO A 54 3.57 -13.83 -1.46
C PRO A 54 2.89 -12.53 -0.99
N GLY A 55 2.91 -11.49 -1.84
CA GLY A 55 2.40 -10.16 -1.54
C GLY A 55 3.28 -9.40 -0.54
N ALA A 56 3.17 -8.07 -0.56
CA ALA A 56 3.77 -7.20 0.46
C ALA A 56 2.74 -6.97 1.57
N LYS A 57 3.15 -7.09 2.83
CA LYS A 57 2.29 -6.87 4.00
C LYS A 57 2.69 -5.56 4.67
N TYR A 58 1.70 -4.73 4.96
CA TYR A 58 1.86 -3.48 5.66
C TYR A 58 0.97 -3.45 6.88
N GLN A 59 1.54 -3.23 8.06
CA GLN A 59 0.76 -3.01 9.27
C GLN A 59 0.05 -1.66 9.18
N LEU A 60 -1.24 -1.60 9.50
CA LEU A 60 -1.99 -0.34 9.46
C LEU A 60 -2.20 0.28 10.84
N ARG A 61 -2.46 -0.55 11.86
CA ARG A 61 -2.71 -0.05 13.22
C ARG A 61 -1.50 0.78 13.69
N GLU A 62 -1.77 2.02 14.11
CA GLU A 62 -0.79 3.02 14.59
C GLU A 62 0.29 3.46 13.57
N ASN A 63 0.26 2.90 12.37
CA ASN A 63 1.26 3.10 11.32
C ASN A 63 0.77 3.97 10.14
N ILE A 64 -0.53 4.30 10.10
CA ILE A 64 -1.04 5.26 9.13
C ILE A 64 -0.59 6.66 9.58
N ASP A 65 0.11 7.34 8.70
CA ASP A 65 0.51 8.75 8.88
C ASP A 65 -0.57 9.67 8.29
N GLN A 66 -0.95 9.41 7.03
CA GLN A 66 -1.95 10.22 6.33
C GLN A 66 -2.70 9.40 5.29
N LEU A 67 -3.98 9.73 5.07
CA LEU A 67 -4.77 9.19 3.98
C LEU A 67 -5.19 10.33 3.04
N PHE A 68 -4.91 10.19 1.75
CA PHE A 68 -5.30 11.14 0.72
C PHE A 68 -6.46 10.58 -0.08
N THR A 69 -7.64 11.18 0.10
CA THR A 69 -8.91 10.74 -0.51
C THR A 69 -9.54 11.77 -1.42
N LYS A 70 -8.82 12.85 -1.76
CA LYS A 70 -9.34 13.96 -2.61
C LYS A 70 -9.96 13.47 -3.92
N PHE A 71 -9.46 12.37 -4.48
CA PHE A 71 -9.88 11.80 -5.75
C PHE A 71 -10.51 10.41 -5.60
N VAL A 72 -11.07 10.10 -4.43
CA VAL A 72 -11.67 8.79 -4.16
C VAL A 72 -12.84 8.49 -5.10
N ASP A 73 -13.60 9.52 -5.48
CA ASP A 73 -14.71 9.41 -6.44
C ASP A 73 -14.24 9.09 -7.87
N GLU A 74 -12.99 9.46 -8.22
CA GLU A 74 -12.32 9.05 -9.44
C GLU A 74 -11.67 7.66 -9.32
N GLY A 75 -11.79 7.02 -8.16
CA GLY A 75 -11.15 5.74 -7.87
C GLY A 75 -9.65 5.84 -7.55
N LYS A 76 -9.16 7.01 -7.12
CA LYS A 76 -7.76 7.22 -6.72
C LYS A 76 -7.66 7.50 -5.22
N ALA A 77 -6.72 6.85 -4.56
CA ALA A 77 -6.43 7.11 -3.15
C ALA A 77 -4.95 6.87 -2.86
N THR A 78 -4.38 7.58 -1.90
CA THR A 78 -3.02 7.32 -1.44
C THR A 78 -3.00 7.08 0.05
N LEU A 79 -2.40 5.98 0.48
CA LEU A 79 -2.18 5.67 1.88
C LEU A 79 -0.70 5.90 2.22
N ARG A 80 -0.43 6.81 3.15
CA ARG A 80 0.91 7.08 3.64
C ARG A 80 1.15 6.35 4.95
N LEU A 81 2.23 5.57 4.99
CA LEU A 81 2.67 4.84 6.19
C LEU A 81 3.85 5.54 6.86
N LYS A 82 3.95 5.41 8.18
CA LYS A 82 5.10 5.84 8.97
C LYS A 82 6.28 4.90 8.70
N GLU A 83 6.07 3.60 8.85
CA GLU A 83 7.07 2.54 8.65
C GLU A 83 6.54 1.35 7.83
N PRO A 84 7.20 0.94 6.74
CA PRO A 84 8.27 1.68 6.08
C PRO A 84 7.74 3.04 5.56
N ALA A 85 8.64 4.00 5.37
CA ALA A 85 8.30 5.35 4.91
C ALA A 85 7.87 5.35 3.43
N VAL A 86 6.70 4.76 3.15
CA VAL A 86 6.17 4.57 1.81
C VAL A 86 4.78 5.19 1.66
N ASP A 87 4.49 5.58 0.42
CA ASP A 87 3.17 6.01 -0.03
C ASP A 87 2.63 4.92 -0.98
N ILE A 88 1.47 4.36 -0.65
CA ILE A 88 0.78 3.35 -1.44
C ILE A 88 -0.31 4.05 -2.23
N CYS A 89 -0.05 4.31 -3.51
CA CYS A 89 -0.98 4.95 -4.42
C CYS A 89 -1.84 3.89 -5.11
N LEU A 90 -3.15 4.07 -5.02
CA LEU A 90 -4.17 3.18 -5.56
C LEU A 90 -4.91 3.89 -6.68
N SER A 91 -5.18 3.16 -7.76
CA SER A 91 -6.08 3.61 -8.82
C SER A 91 -6.98 2.46 -9.26
N LYS A 92 -8.25 2.80 -9.51
CA LYS A 92 -9.22 1.90 -10.13
C LYS A 92 -8.72 1.47 -11.52
N VAL A 93 -8.98 0.20 -11.86
CA VAL A 93 -8.79 -0.36 -13.21
C VAL A 93 -9.97 -0.02 -14.10
#